data_AF-A0A350ZZ04-F1
#
_entry.id   AF-A0A350ZZ04-F1
#
_cell.length_a   1.000
_cell.length_b   1.000
_cell.length_c   1.000
_cell.angle_alpha   90.00
_cell.angle_beta   90.00
_cell.angle_gamma   90.00
#
_symmetry.space_group_name_H-M   'P 1'
#
loop_
_entity.id
_entity.type
_entity.pdbx_description
1 polymer ?
#
loop_
_entity_poly.entity_id
_entity_poly.type
_entity_poly.pdbx_seq_one_letter_code
_entity_poly.pdbx_strand_id
1 'polypeptide(L)'
;MLAGSVLGIVAFGGSLGPFAQAFAPFISLLTAFALAPLIAWATRGRFYLARPREMRWQAAQPLRCVVCENHFESEDMAQCPAYGGAICSLCCTLDARCGDLCKPHARLSVQWSAVLRRVMPRRMWPYLDAGLAHYILLMAVMAPLLAALLGLLYRQEVRGFAQVYAALLLVLGLVAWWLVLAHQSREVAQQESNRQTELLMQEIASHRRTDEQLQQAREAADLAREAADHARVVAEQANQAKTRYISTISHELRTPLNSILGYAQMLHEEVRDGQGDSGDMAPHRAQAIKVIHRGGEHLLSLIEGTLDIARIESGKLTLDTRPMAFADGRQEMASLFELQARAKGLAFAFEASTRLPATVRADEKRLRQILINLLSNAVKFTPAGGQEL
;
A
#
# COMPACT_ATOMS: atom_id res chain seq x y z
N MET A 1 46.48 -37.06 -11.33
CA MET A 1 47.72 -36.46 -10.80
C MET A 1 48.24 -37.18 -9.57
N LEU A 2 47.47 -37.29 -8.46
CA LEU A 2 47.92 -37.98 -7.22
C LEU A 2 48.56 -39.35 -7.45
N ALA A 3 47.92 -40.24 -8.21
CA ALA A 3 48.46 -41.57 -8.52
C ALA A 3 49.81 -41.51 -9.28
N GLY A 4 49.95 -40.57 -10.22
CA GLY A 4 51.21 -40.36 -10.95
C GLY A 4 52.32 -39.84 -10.03
N SER A 5 51.99 -38.89 -9.13
CA SER A 5 52.94 -38.39 -8.13
C SER A 5 53.40 -39.48 -7.17
N VAL A 6 52.48 -40.32 -6.66
CA VAL A 6 52.83 -41.44 -5.77
C VAL A 6 53.73 -42.44 -6.48
N LEU A 7 53.36 -42.90 -7.67
CA LEU A 7 54.17 -43.83 -8.48
C LEU A 7 55.54 -43.25 -8.83
N GLY A 8 55.60 -41.95 -9.17
CA GLY A 8 56.85 -41.25 -9.42
C GLY A 8 57.77 -41.18 -8.21
N ILE A 9 57.23 -40.87 -7.02
CA ILE A 9 58.00 -40.84 -5.76
C ILE A 9 58.50 -42.24 -5.39
N VAL A 10 57.67 -43.26 -5.53
CA VAL A 10 58.02 -44.66 -5.26
C VAL A 10 59.12 -45.15 -6.20
N ALA A 11 59.02 -44.79 -7.49
CA ALA A 11 60.05 -45.08 -8.50
C ALA A 11 61.36 -44.34 -8.20
N PHE A 12 61.29 -43.05 -7.87
CA PHE A 12 62.46 -42.24 -7.50
C PHE A 12 63.17 -42.75 -6.25
N GLY A 13 62.42 -43.30 -5.29
CA GLY A 13 62.94 -43.93 -4.07
C GLY A 13 63.67 -45.26 -4.28
N GLY A 14 63.79 -45.74 -5.52
CA GLY A 14 64.55 -46.95 -5.88
C GLY A 14 63.86 -48.29 -5.59
N SER A 15 62.65 -48.25 -5.03
CA SER A 15 61.88 -49.46 -4.67
C SER A 15 61.41 -50.30 -5.86
N LEU A 16 61.37 -49.71 -7.06
CA LEU A 16 60.97 -50.35 -8.33
C LEU A 16 62.19 -50.72 -9.21
N GLY A 17 63.40 -50.61 -8.67
CA GLY A 17 64.66 -50.91 -9.37
C GLY A 17 65.28 -49.69 -10.09
N PRO A 18 66.55 -49.83 -10.53
CA PRO A 18 67.36 -48.71 -11.02
C PRO A 18 66.87 -48.11 -12.35
N PHE A 19 66.29 -48.93 -13.23
CA PHE A 19 65.69 -48.44 -14.48
C PHE A 19 64.46 -47.57 -14.21
N ALA A 20 63.55 -48.01 -13.32
CA ALA A 20 62.37 -47.23 -12.95
C ALA A 20 62.74 -45.90 -12.27
N GLN A 21 63.82 -45.89 -11.50
CA GLN A 21 64.34 -44.68 -10.86
C GLN A 21 64.80 -43.62 -11.87
N ALA A 22 65.53 -44.02 -12.91
CA ALA A 22 65.98 -43.10 -13.97
C ALA A 22 64.82 -42.51 -14.79
N PHE A 23 63.72 -43.26 -14.96
CA PHE A 23 62.54 -42.83 -15.71
C PHE A 23 61.38 -42.32 -14.84
N ALA A 24 61.60 -42.07 -13.55
CA ALA A 24 60.53 -41.67 -12.62
C ALA A 24 59.66 -40.47 -13.09
N PRO A 25 60.21 -39.39 -13.69
CA PRO A 25 59.41 -38.30 -14.24
C PRO A 25 58.49 -38.75 -15.39
N PHE A 26 58.98 -39.62 -16.28
CA PHE A 26 58.22 -40.17 -17.40
C PHE A 26 57.12 -41.13 -16.94
N ILE A 27 57.41 -41.96 -15.93
CA ILE A 27 56.42 -42.84 -15.30
C ILE A 27 55.28 -42.00 -14.69
N SER A 28 55.61 -40.93 -13.96
CA SER A 28 54.61 -40.02 -13.39
C SER A 28 53.72 -39.38 -14.46
N LEU A 29 54.34 -38.87 -15.54
CA LEU A 29 53.64 -38.23 -16.66
C LEU A 29 52.73 -39.23 -17.39
N LEU A 30 53.26 -40.37 -17.81
CA LEU A 30 52.51 -41.41 -18.52
C LEU A 30 51.35 -41.94 -17.68
N THR A 31 51.57 -42.14 -16.37
CA THR A 31 50.52 -42.54 -15.44
C THR A 31 49.42 -41.48 -15.40
N ALA A 32 49.76 -40.19 -15.30
CA ALA A 32 48.75 -39.13 -15.27
C ALA A 32 47.92 -39.08 -16.57
N PHE A 33 48.57 -39.23 -17.73
CA PHE A 33 47.91 -39.22 -19.04
C PHE A 33 47.06 -40.47 -19.29
N ALA A 34 47.51 -41.65 -18.90
CA ALA A 34 46.78 -42.89 -19.10
C ALA A 34 45.60 -43.05 -18.12
N LEU A 35 45.76 -42.59 -16.88
CA LEU A 35 44.74 -42.77 -15.85
C LEU A 35 43.53 -41.86 -16.07
N ALA A 36 43.70 -40.68 -16.67
CA ALA A 36 42.60 -39.76 -16.95
C ALA A 36 41.50 -40.37 -17.86
N PRO A 37 41.80 -40.91 -19.06
CA PRO A 37 40.80 -41.57 -19.90
C PRO A 37 40.27 -42.87 -19.29
N LEU A 38 41.10 -43.63 -18.56
CA LEU A 38 40.64 -44.83 -17.83
C LEU A 38 39.61 -44.51 -16.76
N ILE A 39 39.83 -43.45 -15.97
CA ILE A 39 38.87 -42.97 -14.97
C ILE A 39 37.59 -42.47 -15.66
N ALA A 40 37.72 -41.72 -16.76
CA ALA A 40 36.55 -41.24 -17.51
C ALA A 40 35.70 -42.39 -18.05
N TRP A 41 36.35 -43.43 -18.59
CA TRP A 41 35.69 -44.64 -19.08
C TRP A 41 35.03 -45.44 -17.95
N ALA A 42 35.77 -45.71 -16.86
CA ALA A 42 35.26 -46.46 -15.71
C ALA A 42 34.08 -45.76 -15.02
N THR A 43 34.06 -44.43 -15.02
CA THR A 43 32.99 -43.62 -14.42
C THR A 43 31.86 -43.28 -15.39
N ARG A 44 31.95 -43.67 -16.66
CA ARG A 44 30.99 -43.32 -17.74
C ARG A 44 30.69 -41.82 -17.81
N GLY A 45 31.68 -40.97 -17.52
CA GLY A 45 31.51 -39.51 -17.50
C GLY A 45 30.59 -38.95 -16.40
N ARG A 46 30.15 -39.78 -15.43
CA ARG A 46 29.18 -39.39 -14.38
C ARG A 46 29.58 -38.16 -13.56
N PHE A 47 30.88 -37.89 -13.41
CA PHE A 47 31.41 -36.81 -12.58
C PHE A 47 31.83 -35.56 -13.37
N TYR A 48 31.67 -35.56 -14.70
CA TYR A 48 32.05 -34.41 -15.55
C TYR A 48 30.91 -33.41 -15.72
N LEU A 49 29.66 -33.85 -15.53
CA LEU A 49 28.48 -33.00 -15.59
C LEU A 49 28.25 -32.35 -14.23
N ALA A 50 28.43 -31.04 -14.15
CA ALA A 50 28.15 -30.27 -12.94
C ALA A 50 26.66 -30.23 -12.59
N ARG A 51 25.78 -30.33 -13.61
CA ARG A 51 24.34 -30.15 -13.47
C ARG A 51 23.61 -31.17 -14.35
N PRO A 52 22.49 -31.76 -13.89
CA PRO A 52 21.58 -32.43 -14.80
C PRO A 52 21.08 -31.42 -15.82
N ARG A 53 20.92 -31.86 -17.08
CA ARG A 53 20.40 -31.03 -18.16
C ARG A 53 18.88 -30.88 -17.99
N GLU A 54 18.46 -30.15 -16.95
CA GLU A 54 17.08 -29.72 -16.77
C GLU A 54 16.77 -28.63 -17.78
N MET A 55 16.49 -29.06 -19.01
CA MET A 55 16.20 -28.20 -20.14
C MET A 55 14.74 -27.73 -20.03
N ARG A 56 14.50 -26.59 -19.37
CA ARG A 56 13.20 -25.87 -19.43
C ARG A 56 13.20 -24.70 -20.42
N TRP A 57 14.35 -24.38 -21.01
CA TRP A 57 14.49 -23.29 -21.97
C TRP A 57 14.25 -23.81 -23.38
N GLN A 58 13.39 -23.13 -24.14
CA GLN A 58 13.22 -23.41 -25.57
C GLN A 58 14.53 -23.10 -26.29
N ALA A 59 14.93 -23.97 -27.21
CA ALA A 59 16.15 -23.78 -28.00
C ALA A 59 16.04 -22.46 -28.80
N ALA A 60 17.15 -21.71 -28.84
CA ALA A 60 17.31 -20.45 -29.60
C ALA A 60 16.56 -19.21 -29.07
N GLN A 61 16.09 -19.21 -27.81
CA GLN A 61 15.62 -17.97 -27.17
C GLN A 61 16.76 -17.25 -26.44
N PRO A 62 16.91 -15.92 -26.63
CA PRO A 62 17.86 -15.12 -25.87
C PRO A 62 17.40 -15.03 -24.41
N LEU A 63 18.30 -15.38 -23.50
CA LEU A 63 18.09 -15.34 -22.06
C LEU A 63 18.96 -14.23 -21.46
N ARG A 64 18.45 -13.54 -20.44
CA ARG A 64 19.18 -12.48 -19.73
C ARG A 64 19.99 -13.07 -18.58
N CYS A 65 21.29 -12.77 -18.53
CA CYS A 65 22.17 -13.17 -17.43
C CYS A 65 21.81 -12.41 -16.15
N VAL A 66 21.62 -13.12 -15.04
CA VAL A 66 21.30 -12.53 -13.72
C VAL A 66 22.45 -11.69 -13.13
N VAL A 67 23.68 -11.86 -13.61
CA VAL A 67 24.87 -11.17 -13.08
C VAL A 67 25.27 -9.96 -13.92
N CYS A 68 25.47 -10.14 -15.22
CA CYS A 68 25.93 -9.07 -16.11
C CYS A 68 24.80 -8.41 -16.91
N GLU A 69 23.56 -8.88 -16.75
CA GLU A 69 22.34 -8.34 -17.37
C GLU A 69 22.29 -8.35 -18.91
N ASN A 70 23.32 -8.88 -19.58
CA ASN A 70 23.37 -9.08 -21.02
C ASN A 70 22.55 -10.30 -21.48
N HIS A 71 22.19 -10.32 -22.76
CA HIS A 71 21.42 -11.39 -23.39
C HIS A 71 22.33 -12.36 -24.14
N PHE A 72 22.12 -13.66 -23.95
CA PHE A 72 22.89 -14.73 -24.61
C PHE A 72 21.97 -15.84 -25.09
N GLU A 73 22.46 -16.62 -26.04
CA GLU A 73 21.76 -17.79 -26.54
C GLU A 73 21.63 -18.86 -25.45
N SER A 74 20.52 -19.61 -25.47
CA SER A 74 20.22 -20.64 -24.46
C SER A 74 21.32 -21.72 -24.31
N GLU A 75 22.15 -21.91 -25.32
CA GLU A 75 23.25 -22.88 -25.31
C GLU A 75 24.50 -22.40 -24.55
N ASP A 76 24.72 -21.09 -24.46
CA ASP A 76 25.80 -20.46 -23.71
C ASP A 76 25.40 -20.09 -22.27
N MET A 77 24.19 -20.47 -21.88
CA MET A 77 23.61 -20.17 -20.59
C MET A 77 23.38 -21.43 -19.76
N ALA A 78 23.47 -21.26 -18.45
CA ALA A 78 23.21 -22.33 -17.51
C ALA A 78 22.35 -21.83 -16.34
N GLN A 79 21.57 -22.71 -15.73
CA GLN A 79 20.82 -22.38 -14.52
C GLN A 79 21.76 -22.36 -13.32
N CYS A 80 21.82 -21.23 -12.60
CA CYS A 80 22.62 -21.10 -11.39
C CYS A 80 21.76 -21.26 -10.13
N PRO A 81 22.00 -22.28 -9.28
CA PRO A 81 21.26 -22.43 -8.02
C PRO A 81 21.59 -21.34 -7.01
N ALA A 82 22.77 -20.73 -7.08
CA ALA A 82 23.19 -19.67 -6.15
C ALA A 82 22.44 -18.35 -6.37
N TYR A 83 22.15 -18.02 -7.63
CA TYR A 83 21.47 -16.77 -8.02
C TYR A 83 20.02 -16.98 -8.45
N GLY A 84 19.53 -18.23 -8.47
CA GLY A 84 18.15 -18.56 -8.83
C GLY A 84 17.76 -18.29 -10.28
N GLY A 85 18.71 -18.06 -11.20
CA GLY A 85 18.43 -17.64 -12.58
C GLY A 85 19.46 -18.12 -13.61
N ALA A 86 19.27 -17.70 -14.87
CA ALA A 86 20.18 -17.98 -15.96
C ALA A 86 21.49 -17.18 -15.81
N ILE A 87 22.63 -17.84 -15.94
CA ILE A 87 23.97 -17.24 -15.91
C ILE A 87 24.73 -17.60 -17.18
N CYS A 88 25.45 -16.64 -17.76
CA CYS A 88 26.29 -16.92 -18.93
C CYS A 88 27.57 -17.67 -18.54
N SER A 89 28.19 -18.34 -19.51
CA SER A 89 29.42 -19.13 -19.32
C SER A 89 30.55 -18.32 -18.66
N LEU A 90 30.75 -17.06 -19.07
CA LEU A 90 31.80 -16.18 -18.54
C LEU A 90 31.57 -15.77 -17.07
N CYS A 91 30.34 -15.35 -16.72
CA CYS A 91 30.03 -15.05 -15.32
C CYS A 91 30.06 -16.32 -14.46
N CYS A 92 29.68 -17.47 -15.01
CA CYS A 92 29.74 -18.75 -14.32
C CYS A 92 31.18 -19.19 -14.00
N THR A 93 32.17 -18.84 -14.82
CA THR A 93 33.58 -19.20 -14.59
C THR A 93 34.32 -18.18 -13.73
N LEU A 94 33.95 -16.90 -13.80
CA LEU A 94 34.64 -15.83 -13.06
C LEU A 94 34.06 -15.57 -11.65
N ASP A 95 32.80 -15.92 -11.38
CA ASP A 95 32.18 -15.58 -10.09
C ASP A 95 32.50 -16.62 -8.99
N ALA A 96 33.48 -16.28 -8.14
CA ALA A 96 33.88 -17.10 -7.01
C ALA A 96 32.87 -17.10 -5.84
N ARG A 97 31.91 -16.16 -5.80
CA ARG A 97 30.99 -15.99 -4.66
C ARG A 97 29.97 -17.12 -4.56
N CYS A 98 29.69 -17.81 -5.68
CA CYS A 98 28.74 -18.91 -5.70
C CYS A 98 29.22 -20.18 -4.98
N GLY A 99 30.52 -20.28 -4.66
CA GLY A 99 31.10 -21.38 -3.89
C GLY A 99 30.88 -22.77 -4.49
N ASP A 100 30.76 -22.88 -5.81
CA ASP A 100 30.43 -24.13 -6.52
C ASP A 100 29.17 -24.83 -5.96
N LEU A 101 28.15 -24.07 -5.56
CA LEU A 101 26.85 -24.61 -5.09
C LEU A 101 26.21 -25.59 -6.09
N CYS A 102 26.52 -25.44 -7.38
CA CYS A 102 26.07 -26.36 -8.42
C CYS A 102 26.76 -27.74 -8.38
N LYS A 103 27.88 -27.90 -7.64
CA LYS A 103 28.67 -29.16 -7.55
C LYS A 103 28.79 -29.65 -6.10
N PRO A 104 27.69 -30.01 -5.41
CA PRO A 104 27.71 -30.33 -3.99
C PRO A 104 28.60 -31.55 -3.65
N HIS A 105 28.76 -32.50 -4.58
CA HIS A 105 29.52 -33.73 -4.37
C HIS A 105 31.00 -33.65 -4.82
N ALA A 106 31.42 -32.54 -5.44
CA ALA A 106 32.78 -32.40 -5.96
C ALA A 106 33.80 -31.98 -4.88
N ARG A 107 33.35 -31.51 -3.72
CA ARG A 107 34.23 -31.06 -2.63
C ARG A 107 34.98 -32.26 -2.02
N LEU A 108 36.29 -32.09 -1.82
CA LEU A 108 37.16 -33.13 -1.27
C LEU A 108 36.64 -33.66 0.09
N SER A 109 36.14 -32.76 0.95
CA SER A 109 35.57 -33.11 2.25
C SER A 109 34.34 -34.02 2.14
N VAL A 110 33.47 -33.77 1.16
CA VAL A 110 32.24 -34.56 0.91
C VAL A 110 32.60 -35.93 0.33
N GLN A 111 33.59 -35.99 -0.56
CA GLN A 111 34.07 -37.28 -1.09
C GLN A 111 34.75 -38.10 -0.01
N TRP A 112 35.56 -37.47 0.84
CA TRP A 112 36.22 -38.10 1.96
C TRP A 112 35.23 -38.65 2.98
N SER A 113 34.21 -37.87 3.35
CA SER A 113 33.16 -38.34 4.26
C SER A 113 32.36 -39.50 3.66
N ALA A 114 32.09 -39.49 2.35
CA ALA A 114 31.42 -40.60 1.67
C ALA A 114 32.25 -41.90 1.70
N VAL A 115 33.57 -41.81 1.54
CA VAL A 115 34.48 -42.96 1.67
C VAL A 115 34.50 -43.49 3.09
N LEU A 116 34.67 -42.61 4.10
CA LEU A 116 34.64 -43.00 5.51
C LEU A 116 33.31 -43.64 5.91
N ARG A 117 32.17 -43.12 5.45
CA ARG A 117 30.84 -43.70 5.70
C ARG A 117 30.66 -45.10 5.13
N ARG A 118 31.42 -45.47 4.08
CA ARG A 118 31.41 -46.81 3.50
C ARG A 118 32.18 -47.83 4.35
N VAL A 119 33.16 -47.37 5.14
CA VAL A 119 34.01 -48.20 5.99
C VAL A 119 33.53 -48.19 7.45
N MET A 120 32.95 -47.09 7.93
CA MET A 120 32.49 -46.94 9.32
C MET A 120 31.02 -47.34 9.54
N PRO A 121 30.69 -47.86 10.73
CA PRO A 121 29.32 -48.19 11.11
C PRO A 121 28.42 -46.95 11.22
N ARG A 122 27.12 -47.12 10.95
CA ARG A 122 26.11 -46.04 10.91
C ARG A 122 26.05 -45.18 12.18
N ARG A 123 26.40 -45.74 13.33
CA ARG A 123 26.41 -45.04 14.63
C ARG A 123 27.40 -43.86 14.66
N MET A 124 28.44 -43.89 13.83
CA MET A 124 29.49 -42.86 13.82
C MET A 124 29.26 -41.74 12.80
N TRP A 125 28.22 -41.84 11.97
CA TRP A 125 27.92 -40.84 10.94
C TRP A 125 27.69 -39.42 11.48
N PRO A 126 26.96 -39.21 12.60
CA PRO A 126 26.77 -37.86 13.14
C PRO A 126 28.08 -37.18 13.53
N TYR A 127 29.03 -37.94 14.08
CA TYR A 127 30.35 -37.43 14.46
C TYR A 127 31.20 -37.06 13.24
N LEU A 128 31.08 -37.83 12.16
CA LEU A 128 31.75 -37.55 10.89
C LEU A 128 31.34 -36.19 10.31
N ASP A 129 30.04 -35.88 10.39
CA ASP A 129 29.46 -34.64 9.90
C ASP A 129 29.78 -33.45 10.80
N ALA A 130 29.99 -33.70 12.10
CA ALA A 130 30.38 -32.70 13.08
C ALA A 130 31.87 -32.30 13.04
N GLY A 131 32.61 -32.63 11.97
CA GLY A 131 34.00 -32.21 11.76
C GLY A 131 35.05 -33.31 11.94
N LEU A 132 34.70 -34.48 12.48
CA LEU A 132 35.65 -35.60 12.66
C LEU A 132 36.24 -36.07 11.32
N ALA A 133 35.48 -36.02 10.23
CA ALA A 133 35.97 -36.39 8.91
C ALA A 133 37.14 -35.49 8.45
N HIS A 134 37.04 -34.18 8.69
CA HIS A 134 38.09 -33.21 8.36
C HIS A 134 39.34 -33.41 9.21
N TYR A 135 39.16 -33.69 10.50
CA TYR A 135 40.25 -34.03 11.39
C TYR A 135 41.02 -35.28 10.94
N ILE A 136 40.29 -36.37 10.63
CA ILE A 136 40.91 -37.60 10.14
C ILE A 136 41.63 -37.37 8.82
N LEU A 137 41.08 -36.55 7.91
CA LEU A 137 41.73 -36.20 6.64
C LEU A 137 43.09 -35.51 6.88
N LEU A 138 43.12 -34.49 7.74
CA LEU A 138 44.34 -33.76 8.06
C LEU A 138 45.37 -34.68 8.72
N MET A 139 44.96 -35.51 9.66
CA MET A 139 45.85 -36.47 10.32
C MET A 139 46.40 -37.53 9.36
N ALA A 140 45.59 -37.99 8.40
CA ALA A 140 46.03 -38.95 7.38
C ALA A 140 47.12 -38.40 6.46
N VAL A 141 47.27 -37.07 6.35
CA VAL A 141 48.36 -36.43 5.58
C VAL A 141 49.53 -36.06 6.49
N MET A 142 49.26 -35.42 7.63
CA MET A 142 50.29 -34.85 8.48
C MET A 142 51.06 -35.91 9.29
N ALA A 143 50.40 -36.97 9.77
CA ALA A 143 51.04 -38.03 10.52
C ALA A 143 52.11 -38.82 9.72
N PRO A 144 51.85 -39.25 8.46
CA PRO A 144 52.87 -39.91 7.65
C PRO A 144 53.96 -38.94 7.17
N LEU A 145 53.65 -37.66 6.92
CA LEU A 145 54.66 -36.65 6.61
C LEU A 145 55.65 -36.49 7.77
N LEU A 146 55.13 -36.35 9.00
CA LEU A 146 55.93 -36.26 10.21
C LEU A 146 56.76 -37.54 10.43
N ALA A 147 56.15 -38.72 10.21
CA ALA A 147 56.84 -40.00 10.30
C ALA A 147 57.97 -40.13 9.28
N ALA A 148 57.76 -39.67 8.04
CA ALA A 148 58.77 -39.69 6.98
C ALA A 148 59.92 -38.73 7.27
N LEU A 149 59.61 -37.49 7.70
CA LEU A 149 60.61 -36.49 8.07
C LEU A 149 61.50 -36.99 9.21
N LEU A 150 60.89 -37.49 10.28
CA LEU A 150 61.63 -38.05 11.40
C LEU A 150 62.36 -39.33 10.97
N GLY A 151 61.78 -40.19 10.13
CA GLY A 151 62.42 -41.39 9.62
C GLY A 151 63.69 -41.11 8.81
N LEU A 152 63.72 -39.98 8.09
CA LEU A 152 64.95 -39.46 7.45
C LEU A 152 65.98 -38.99 8.48
N LEU A 153 65.54 -38.34 9.56
CA LEU A 153 66.41 -37.95 10.68
C LEU A 153 66.91 -39.17 11.49
N TYR A 154 66.13 -40.26 11.58
CA TYR A 154 66.55 -41.51 12.23
C TYR A 154 67.74 -42.16 11.51
N ARG A 155 67.80 -42.04 10.18
CA ARG A 155 69.00 -42.44 9.41
C ARG A 155 70.26 -41.64 9.78
N GLN A 156 70.14 -40.56 10.56
CA GLN A 156 71.24 -39.78 11.14
C GLN A 156 71.53 -40.11 12.63
N GLU A 157 71.11 -41.28 13.13
CA GLU A 157 71.45 -41.85 14.47
C GLU A 157 70.95 -41.09 15.72
N VAL A 158 69.74 -40.52 15.67
CA VAL A 158 69.14 -39.89 16.86
C VAL A 158 68.48 -40.93 17.79
N ARG A 159 68.96 -41.11 19.03
CA ARG A 159 68.34 -41.96 20.07
C ARG A 159 67.08 -41.29 20.64
N GLY A 160 66.03 -42.07 20.95
CA GLY A 160 64.77 -41.56 21.55
C GLY A 160 63.66 -41.22 20.54
N PHE A 161 63.81 -41.61 19.28
CA PHE A 161 62.89 -41.32 18.17
C PHE A 161 61.40 -41.52 18.48
N ALA A 162 61.02 -42.70 19.01
CA ALA A 162 59.61 -43.04 19.20
C ALA A 162 58.91 -42.11 20.19
N GLN A 163 59.64 -41.64 21.21
CA GLN A 163 59.12 -40.71 22.22
C GLN A 163 58.93 -39.31 21.61
N VAL A 164 59.90 -38.84 20.81
CA VAL A 164 59.81 -37.56 20.10
C VAL A 164 58.70 -37.58 19.05
N TYR A 165 58.58 -38.67 18.28
CA TYR A 165 57.51 -38.86 17.30
C TYR A 165 56.14 -38.86 17.98
N ALA A 166 55.96 -39.63 19.05
CA ALA A 166 54.70 -39.68 19.78
C ALA A 166 54.32 -38.31 20.37
N ALA A 167 55.29 -37.59 20.95
CA ALA A 167 55.06 -36.25 21.49
C ALA A 167 54.62 -35.26 20.40
N LEU A 168 55.32 -35.24 19.25
CA LEU A 168 54.97 -34.38 18.12
C LEU A 168 53.63 -34.76 17.48
N LEU A 169 53.31 -36.05 17.39
CA LEU A 169 52.03 -36.53 16.89
C LEU A 169 50.86 -36.04 17.77
N LEU A 170 51.02 -36.08 19.09
CA LEU A 170 50.02 -35.58 20.03
C LEU A 170 49.81 -34.08 19.89
N VAL A 171 50.90 -33.30 19.84
CA VAL A 171 50.82 -31.83 19.64
C VAL A 171 50.15 -31.51 18.31
N LEU A 172 50.55 -32.18 17.24
CA LEU A 172 49.97 -32.00 15.90
C LEU A 172 48.48 -32.36 15.87
N GLY A 173 48.09 -33.43 16.54
CA GLY A 173 46.69 -33.84 16.70
C GLY A 173 45.87 -32.79 17.45
N LEU A 174 46.39 -32.23 18.53
CA LEU A 174 45.72 -31.17 19.29
C LEU A 174 45.56 -29.90 18.45
N VAL A 175 46.60 -29.48 17.74
CA VAL A 175 46.56 -28.30 16.85
C VAL A 175 45.60 -28.52 15.68
N ALA A 176 45.63 -29.70 15.05
CA ALA A 176 44.74 -30.04 13.94
C ALA A 176 43.26 -30.05 14.40
N TRP A 177 42.97 -30.61 15.57
CA TRP A 177 41.62 -30.58 16.15
C TRP A 177 41.18 -29.14 16.45
N TRP A 178 42.05 -28.34 17.07
CA TRP A 178 41.77 -26.94 17.36
C TRP A 178 41.49 -26.12 16.09
N LEU A 179 42.27 -26.32 15.03
CA LEU A 179 42.04 -25.67 13.72
C LEU A 179 40.70 -26.06 13.10
N VAL A 180 40.33 -27.35 13.13
CA VAL A 180 39.03 -27.81 12.63
C VAL A 180 37.89 -27.18 13.43
N LEU A 181 37.99 -27.17 14.75
CA LEU A 181 36.96 -26.60 15.63
C LEU A 181 36.84 -25.08 15.42
N ALA A 182 37.96 -24.37 15.33
CA ALA A 182 37.99 -22.93 15.07
C ALA A 182 37.42 -22.60 13.69
N HIS A 183 37.72 -23.40 12.67
CA HIS A 183 37.16 -23.22 11.33
C HIS A 183 35.64 -23.43 11.32
N GLN A 184 35.15 -24.52 11.92
CA GLN A 184 33.72 -24.81 12.00
C GLN A 184 32.95 -23.74 12.80
N SER A 185 33.53 -23.24 13.90
CA SER A 185 32.97 -22.13 14.67
C SER A 185 32.83 -20.85 13.83
N ARG A 186 33.85 -20.52 13.04
CA ARG A 186 33.82 -19.37 12.13
C ARG A 186 32.78 -19.53 11.02
N GLU A 187 32.65 -20.72 10.43
CA GLU A 187 31.64 -20.97 9.40
C GLU A 187 30.21 -20.78 9.93
N VAL A 188 29.91 -21.32 11.12
CA VAL A 188 28.59 -21.16 11.75
C VAL A 188 28.31 -19.69 12.07
N ALA A 189 29.29 -18.97 12.64
CA ALA A 189 29.15 -17.55 12.91
C ALA A 189 28.93 -16.72 11.62
N GLN A 190 29.61 -17.08 10.53
CA GLN A 190 29.45 -16.42 9.24
C GLN A 190 28.08 -16.70 8.63
N GLN A 191 27.58 -17.93 8.72
CA GLN A 191 26.24 -18.29 8.24
C GLN A 191 25.15 -17.54 8.99
N GLU A 192 25.25 -17.44 10.31
CA GLU A 192 24.30 -16.69 11.12
C GLU A 192 24.34 -15.20 10.79
N SER A 193 25.53 -14.61 10.66
CA SER A 193 25.69 -13.20 10.26
C SER A 193 25.10 -12.92 8.87
N ASN A 194 25.33 -13.80 7.90
CA ASN A 194 24.77 -13.69 6.55
C ASN A 194 23.23 -13.76 6.60
N ARG A 195 22.66 -14.66 7.42
CA ARG A 195 21.22 -14.81 7.58
C ARG A 195 20.58 -13.57 8.21
N GLN A 196 21.22 -12.97 9.22
CA GLN A 196 20.76 -11.70 9.79
C GLN A 196 20.80 -10.56 8.79
N THR A 197 21.88 -10.47 7.99
CA THR A 197 22.01 -9.47 6.94
C THR A 197 20.91 -9.61 5.90
N GLU A 198 20.58 -10.84 5.50
CA GLU A 198 19.50 -11.12 4.55
C GLU A 198 18.13 -10.68 5.08
N LEU A 199 17.82 -10.98 6.34
CA LEU A 199 16.57 -10.56 6.98
C LEU A 199 16.45 -9.04 7.09
N LEU A 200 17.52 -8.35 7.48
CA LEU A 200 17.55 -6.88 7.53
C LEU A 200 17.35 -6.25 6.16
N MET A 201 17.94 -6.83 5.11
CA MET A 201 17.75 -6.34 3.74
C MET A 201 16.30 -6.51 3.28
N GLN A 202 15.63 -7.61 3.66
CA GLN A 202 14.21 -7.83 3.39
C GLN A 202 13.33 -6.81 4.14
N GLU A 203 13.63 -6.55 5.41
CA GLU A 203 12.91 -5.56 6.23
C GLU A 203 13.06 -4.15 5.66
N ILE A 204 14.27 -3.72 5.29
CA ILE A 204 14.52 -2.42 4.64
C ILE A 204 13.74 -2.32 3.32
N ALA A 205 13.73 -3.38 2.51
CA ALA A 205 12.98 -3.39 1.25
C ALA A 205 11.46 -3.26 1.48
N SER A 206 10.92 -3.87 2.54
CA SER A 206 9.51 -3.74 2.92
C SER A 206 9.17 -2.31 3.37
N HIS A 207 10.04 -1.71 4.20
CA HIS A 207 9.85 -0.33 4.65
C HIS A 207 9.87 0.66 3.50
N ARG A 208 10.82 0.54 2.56
CA ARG A 208 10.87 1.43 1.38
C ARG A 208 9.58 1.40 0.56
N ARG A 209 9.02 0.20 0.31
CA ARG A 209 7.74 0.07 -0.41
C ARG A 209 6.59 0.74 0.34
N THR A 210 6.58 0.60 1.65
CA THR A 210 5.54 1.20 2.50
C THR A 210 5.65 2.73 2.52
N ASP A 211 6.89 3.25 2.61
CA ASP A 211 7.15 4.70 2.57
C ASP A 211 6.77 5.31 1.21
N GLU A 212 7.10 4.63 0.11
CA GLU A 212 6.69 5.04 -1.24
C GLU A 212 5.16 5.09 -1.38
N GLN A 213 4.46 4.06 -0.91
CA GLN A 213 2.99 4.03 -0.91
C GLN A 213 2.38 5.13 -0.04
N LEU A 214 2.96 5.36 1.14
CA LEU A 214 2.50 6.42 2.04
C LEU A 214 2.70 7.80 1.42
N GLN A 215 3.81 8.02 0.74
CA GLN A 215 4.09 9.28 0.06
C GLN A 215 3.12 9.53 -1.10
N GLN A 216 2.87 8.52 -1.95
CA GLN A 216 1.86 8.62 -3.01
C GLN A 216 0.45 8.87 -2.47
N ALA A 217 0.07 8.20 -1.38
CA ALA A 217 -1.23 8.40 -0.74
C ALA A 217 -1.38 9.82 -0.16
N ARG A 218 -0.31 10.39 0.41
CA ARG A 218 -0.28 11.78 0.90
C ARG A 218 -0.44 12.77 -0.25
N GLU A 219 0.34 12.64 -1.30
CA GLU A 219 0.25 13.51 -2.48
C GLU A 219 -1.16 13.47 -3.11
N ALA A 220 -1.74 12.28 -3.23
CA ALA A 220 -3.11 12.14 -3.73
C ALA A 220 -4.15 12.79 -2.80
N ALA A 221 -3.98 12.67 -1.47
CA ALA A 221 -4.86 13.28 -0.50
C ALA A 221 -4.78 14.82 -0.52
N ASP A 222 -3.58 15.37 -0.68
CA ASP A 222 -3.36 16.82 -0.77
C ASP A 222 -4.02 17.38 -2.05
N LEU A 223 -3.82 16.73 -3.20
CA LEU A 223 -4.50 17.10 -4.45
C LEU A 223 -6.03 17.04 -4.35
N ALA A 224 -6.56 15.99 -3.72
CA ALA A 224 -8.00 15.84 -3.51
C ALA A 224 -8.55 16.95 -2.60
N ARG A 225 -7.79 17.35 -1.58
CA ARG A 225 -8.16 18.44 -0.66
C ARG A 225 -8.19 19.79 -1.37
N GLU A 226 -7.17 20.09 -2.17
CA GLU A 226 -7.13 21.33 -2.97
C GLU A 226 -8.31 21.40 -3.96
N ALA A 227 -8.62 20.30 -4.64
CA ALA A 227 -9.77 20.22 -5.53
C ALA A 227 -11.10 20.43 -4.80
N ALA A 228 -11.26 19.84 -3.60
CA ALA A 228 -12.44 20.00 -2.77
C ALA A 228 -12.61 21.44 -2.26
N ASP A 229 -11.51 22.06 -1.80
CA ASP A 229 -11.52 23.46 -1.35
C ASP A 229 -11.88 24.42 -2.50
N HIS A 230 -11.32 24.19 -3.70
CA HIS A 230 -11.68 24.97 -4.89
C HIS A 230 -13.16 24.80 -5.27
N ALA A 231 -13.66 23.56 -5.30
CA ALA A 231 -15.07 23.29 -5.59
C ALA A 231 -16.00 23.96 -4.57
N ARG A 232 -15.63 23.95 -3.28
CA ARG A 232 -16.37 24.64 -2.22
C ARG A 232 -16.43 26.15 -2.46
N VAL A 233 -15.29 26.78 -2.78
CA VAL A 233 -15.23 28.21 -3.06
C VAL A 233 -16.11 28.59 -4.25
N VAL A 234 -16.08 27.81 -5.34
CA VAL A 234 -16.92 28.06 -6.52
C VAL A 234 -18.41 27.93 -6.18
N ALA A 235 -18.80 26.90 -5.43
CA ALA A 235 -20.19 26.71 -5.00
C ALA A 235 -20.67 27.87 -4.11
N GLU A 236 -19.84 28.32 -3.17
CA GLU A 236 -20.13 29.44 -2.28
C GLU A 236 -20.34 30.75 -3.08
N GLN A 237 -19.45 31.02 -4.04
CA GLN A 237 -19.55 32.19 -4.92
C GLN A 237 -20.84 32.16 -5.76
N ALA A 238 -21.18 30.99 -6.32
CA ALA A 238 -22.42 30.82 -7.07
C ALA A 238 -23.67 31.07 -6.21
N ASN A 239 -23.68 30.57 -4.96
CA ASN A 239 -24.79 30.77 -4.04
C ASN A 239 -24.94 32.26 -3.64
N GLN A 240 -23.82 32.92 -3.36
CA GLN A 240 -23.81 34.37 -3.08
C GLN A 240 -24.28 35.20 -4.28
N ALA A 241 -23.89 34.84 -5.50
CA ALA A 241 -24.35 35.49 -6.72
C ALA A 241 -25.88 35.32 -6.92
N LYS A 242 -26.39 34.08 -6.79
CA LYS A 242 -27.83 33.78 -6.84
C LYS A 242 -28.62 34.62 -5.84
N THR A 243 -28.13 34.69 -4.59
CA THR A 243 -28.77 35.46 -3.51
C THR A 243 -28.80 36.95 -3.84
N ARG A 244 -27.68 37.53 -4.29
CA ARG A 244 -27.62 38.94 -4.69
C ARG A 244 -28.58 39.24 -5.83
N TYR A 245 -28.61 38.40 -6.85
CA TYR A 245 -29.49 38.57 -8.00
C TYR A 245 -30.98 38.59 -7.60
N ILE A 246 -31.43 37.62 -6.80
CA ILE A 246 -32.81 37.56 -6.31
C ILE A 246 -33.13 38.79 -5.44
N SER A 247 -32.20 39.20 -4.57
CA SER A 247 -32.36 40.39 -3.73
C SER A 247 -32.56 41.65 -4.55
N THR A 248 -31.72 41.88 -5.55
CA THR A 248 -31.77 43.07 -6.41
C THR A 248 -33.06 43.10 -7.22
N ILE A 249 -33.39 42.01 -7.93
CA ILE A 249 -34.61 41.95 -8.77
C ILE A 249 -35.86 42.28 -7.96
N SER A 250 -35.93 41.79 -6.73
CA SER A 250 -37.13 42.00 -5.93
C SER A 250 -37.30 43.44 -5.46
N HIS A 251 -36.20 44.16 -5.21
CA HIS A 251 -36.27 45.60 -4.95
C HIS A 251 -36.72 46.38 -6.18
N GLU A 252 -36.21 46.01 -7.36
CA GLU A 252 -36.59 46.61 -8.64
C GLU A 252 -38.05 46.33 -9.02
N LEU A 253 -38.61 45.17 -8.63
CA LEU A 253 -40.01 44.80 -8.88
C LEU A 253 -40.98 45.37 -7.83
N ARG A 254 -40.59 45.45 -6.56
CA ARG A 254 -41.46 45.96 -5.48
C ARG A 254 -41.87 47.41 -5.72
N THR A 255 -40.94 48.25 -6.14
CA THR A 255 -41.14 49.69 -6.29
C THR A 255 -42.24 50.04 -7.31
N PRO A 256 -42.18 49.57 -8.59
CA PRO A 256 -43.25 49.85 -9.56
C PRO A 256 -44.57 49.17 -9.18
N LEU A 257 -44.51 47.98 -8.55
CA LEU A 257 -45.70 47.26 -8.15
C LEU A 257 -46.46 47.95 -7.02
N ASN A 258 -45.76 48.47 -6.01
CA ASN A 258 -46.36 49.26 -4.95
C ASN A 258 -46.97 50.55 -5.48
N SER A 259 -46.36 51.18 -6.48
CA SER A 259 -46.93 52.36 -7.15
C SER A 259 -48.23 52.01 -7.89
N ILE A 260 -48.25 50.91 -8.66
CA ILE A 260 -49.45 50.44 -9.37
C ILE A 260 -50.57 50.09 -8.37
N LEU A 261 -50.22 49.41 -7.28
CA LEU A 261 -51.14 49.08 -6.20
C LEU A 261 -51.72 50.32 -5.53
N GLY A 262 -50.88 51.32 -5.24
CA GLY A 262 -51.31 52.59 -4.65
C GLY A 262 -52.30 53.33 -5.55
N TYR A 263 -52.02 53.42 -6.85
CA TYR A 263 -52.97 54.01 -7.81
C TYR A 263 -54.28 53.22 -7.92
N ALA A 264 -54.20 51.88 -7.92
CA ALA A 264 -55.40 51.04 -7.91
C ALA A 264 -56.21 51.23 -6.61
N GLN A 265 -55.56 51.40 -5.46
CA GLN A 265 -56.23 51.69 -4.18
C GLN A 265 -56.96 53.03 -4.20
N MET A 266 -56.28 54.11 -4.63
CA MET A 266 -56.87 55.44 -4.71
C MET A 266 -58.09 55.46 -5.63
N LEU A 267 -57.97 54.86 -6.82
CA LEU A 267 -59.09 54.75 -7.76
C LEU A 267 -60.23 53.87 -7.21
N HIS A 268 -59.92 52.86 -6.39
CA HIS A 268 -60.93 52.04 -5.74
C HIS A 268 -61.69 52.83 -4.66
N GLU A 269 -60.98 53.62 -3.86
CA GLU A 269 -61.53 54.49 -2.81
C GLU A 269 -62.38 55.61 -3.42
N GLU A 270 -61.92 56.27 -4.48
CA GLU A 270 -62.69 57.29 -5.22
C GLU A 270 -64.02 56.76 -5.78
N VAL A 271 -64.02 55.52 -6.28
CA VAL A 271 -65.23 54.84 -6.77
C VAL A 271 -66.15 54.40 -5.64
N ARG A 272 -65.61 54.09 -4.46
CA ARG A 272 -66.37 53.66 -3.28
C ARG A 272 -67.03 54.82 -2.55
N ASP A 273 -66.35 55.95 -2.43
CA ASP A 273 -66.80 57.11 -1.65
C ASP A 273 -67.69 58.08 -2.47
N GLY A 274 -68.08 57.68 -3.70
CA GLY A 274 -69.11 58.36 -4.49
C GLY A 274 -68.69 59.70 -5.11
N GLN A 275 -67.39 59.99 -5.18
CA GLN A 275 -66.84 61.25 -5.68
C GLN A 275 -66.45 61.23 -7.17
N GLY A 276 -66.65 60.10 -7.87
CA GLY A 276 -66.38 59.95 -9.30
C GLY A 276 -67.58 60.34 -10.18
N ASP A 277 -67.35 61.26 -11.13
CA ASP A 277 -68.35 61.78 -12.06
C ASP A 277 -69.03 60.69 -12.93
N SER A 278 -70.36 60.75 -12.92
CA SER A 278 -71.39 60.28 -13.86
C SER A 278 -71.00 59.34 -15.02
N GLY A 279 -71.59 58.14 -15.04
CA GLY A 279 -71.80 57.35 -16.27
C GLY A 279 -71.78 55.83 -16.07
N ASP A 280 -72.59 55.13 -16.87
CA ASP A 280 -72.90 53.68 -16.95
C ASP A 280 -71.69 52.69 -17.03
N MET A 281 -70.46 53.20 -16.83
CA MET A 281 -69.16 52.49 -16.87
C MET A 281 -68.49 52.33 -15.49
N ALA A 282 -69.10 52.81 -14.41
CA ALA A 282 -68.55 52.72 -13.06
C ALA A 282 -68.36 51.27 -12.52
N PRO A 283 -69.29 50.31 -12.73
CA PRO A 283 -69.14 48.96 -12.18
C PRO A 283 -67.98 48.18 -12.81
N HIS A 284 -67.79 48.34 -14.12
CA HIS A 284 -66.70 47.67 -14.86
C HIS A 284 -65.32 48.24 -14.51
N ARG A 285 -65.20 49.55 -14.29
CA ARG A 285 -63.94 50.17 -13.80
C ARG A 285 -63.61 49.72 -12.39
N ALA A 286 -64.59 49.72 -11.48
CA ALA A 286 -64.41 49.23 -10.11
C ALA A 286 -63.89 47.79 -10.08
N GLN A 287 -64.48 46.92 -10.92
CA GLN A 287 -64.09 45.53 -11.02
C GLN A 287 -62.68 45.36 -11.62
N ALA A 288 -62.34 46.11 -12.68
CA ALA A 288 -61.01 46.08 -13.28
C ALA A 288 -59.91 46.54 -12.29
N ILE A 289 -60.17 47.63 -11.56
CA ILE A 289 -59.27 48.15 -10.52
C ILE A 289 -59.09 47.12 -9.41
N LYS A 290 -60.17 46.48 -8.96
CA LYS A 290 -60.13 45.43 -7.94
C LYS A 290 -59.33 44.20 -8.38
N VAL A 291 -59.38 43.85 -9.67
CA VAL A 291 -58.60 42.76 -10.26
C VAL A 291 -57.11 43.14 -10.34
N ILE A 292 -56.79 44.37 -10.76
CA ILE A 292 -55.41 44.89 -10.79
C ILE A 292 -54.82 44.94 -9.38
N HIS A 293 -55.59 45.43 -8.40
CA HIS A 293 -55.16 45.50 -7.01
C HIS A 293 -54.87 44.12 -6.42
N ARG A 294 -55.79 43.15 -6.56
CA ARG A 294 -55.54 41.77 -6.11
C ARG A 294 -54.37 41.10 -6.84
N GLY A 295 -54.24 41.32 -8.16
CA GLY A 295 -53.13 40.80 -8.93
C GLY A 295 -51.79 41.35 -8.47
N GLY A 296 -51.74 42.64 -8.14
CA GLY A 296 -50.55 43.29 -7.62
C GLY A 296 -50.16 42.81 -6.22
N GLU A 297 -51.13 42.66 -5.31
CA GLU A 297 -50.86 42.17 -3.94
C GLU A 297 -50.35 40.73 -3.98
N HIS A 298 -50.93 39.90 -4.86
CA HIS A 298 -50.47 38.54 -5.03
C HIS A 298 -49.04 38.47 -5.58
N LEU A 299 -48.71 39.27 -6.58
CA LEU A 299 -47.37 39.32 -7.16
C LEU A 299 -46.34 39.83 -6.14
N LEU A 300 -46.72 40.84 -5.34
CA LEU A 300 -45.87 41.40 -4.28
C LEU A 300 -45.56 40.34 -3.23
N SER A 301 -46.59 39.60 -2.79
CA SER A 301 -46.45 38.50 -1.84
C SER A 301 -45.54 37.38 -2.37
N LEU A 302 -45.63 37.03 -3.65
CA LEU A 302 -44.75 36.04 -4.29
C LEU A 302 -43.29 36.51 -4.36
N ILE A 303 -43.06 37.79 -4.66
CA ILE A 303 -41.73 38.40 -4.67
C ILE A 303 -41.13 38.41 -3.26
N GLU A 304 -41.92 38.79 -2.25
CA GLU A 304 -41.48 38.79 -0.86
C GLU A 304 -41.19 37.37 -0.33
N GLY A 305 -42.02 36.40 -0.71
CA GLY A 305 -41.80 34.99 -0.37
C GLY A 305 -40.52 34.42 -0.97
N THR A 306 -40.24 34.70 -2.25
CA THR A 306 -39.02 34.22 -2.91
C THR A 306 -37.75 34.86 -2.34
N LEU A 307 -37.83 36.12 -1.90
CA LEU A 307 -36.75 36.80 -1.17
C LEU A 307 -36.45 36.17 0.18
N ASP A 308 -37.49 35.89 0.96
CA ASP A 308 -37.33 35.29 2.28
C ASP A 308 -36.64 33.94 2.16
N ILE A 309 -37.00 33.13 1.14
CA ILE A 309 -36.34 31.87 0.82
C ILE A 309 -34.86 32.09 0.48
N ALA A 310 -34.53 33.07 -0.38
CA ALA A 310 -33.14 33.37 -0.73
C ALA A 310 -32.29 33.84 0.48
N ARG A 311 -32.90 34.57 1.43
CA ARG A 311 -32.23 34.98 2.68
C ARG A 311 -32.01 33.80 3.63
N ILE A 312 -32.92 32.84 3.65
CA ILE A 312 -32.78 31.59 4.42
C ILE A 312 -31.67 30.72 3.82
N GLU A 313 -31.68 30.47 2.51
CA GLU A 313 -30.67 29.65 1.80
C GLU A 313 -29.24 30.19 1.94
N SER A 314 -29.10 31.52 2.12
CA SER A 314 -27.80 32.18 2.30
C SER A 314 -27.41 32.40 3.77
N GLY A 315 -28.23 31.96 4.72
CA GLY A 315 -27.99 32.17 6.16
C GLY A 315 -28.03 33.63 6.61
N LYS A 316 -28.55 34.55 5.80
CA LYS A 316 -28.60 36.00 6.08
C LYS A 316 -29.91 36.46 6.72
N LEU A 317 -30.83 35.54 7.00
CA LEU A 317 -32.05 35.87 7.74
C LEU A 317 -31.70 36.13 9.21
N THR A 318 -31.80 37.38 9.64
CA THR A 318 -31.76 37.75 11.06
C THR A 318 -33.17 37.80 11.62
N LEU A 319 -33.36 37.24 12.81
CA LEU A 319 -34.63 37.31 13.55
C LEU A 319 -34.56 38.44 14.56
N ASP A 320 -35.57 39.30 14.55
CA ASP A 320 -35.68 40.41 15.51
C ASP A 320 -36.52 39.98 16.71
N THR A 321 -35.92 39.15 17.56
CA THR A 321 -36.62 38.59 18.72
C THR A 321 -36.76 39.60 19.85
N ARG A 322 -37.98 40.09 20.07
CA ARG A 322 -38.32 41.02 21.15
C ARG A 322 -39.44 40.47 22.05
N PRO A 323 -39.56 40.91 23.31
CA PRO A 323 -40.73 40.61 24.12
C PRO A 323 -42.00 41.16 23.47
N MET A 324 -43.03 40.33 23.31
CA MET A 324 -44.31 40.73 22.72
C MET A 324 -45.49 40.08 23.45
N ALA A 325 -46.63 40.79 23.47
CA ALA A 325 -47.90 40.30 24.02
C ALA A 325 -48.62 39.44 22.97
N PHE A 326 -48.37 38.13 22.98
CA PHE A 326 -48.91 37.22 21.96
C PHE A 326 -50.43 37.01 22.06
N ALA A 327 -51.03 37.28 23.22
CA ALA A 327 -52.46 37.12 23.42
C ALA A 327 -53.29 37.96 22.44
N ASP A 328 -52.94 39.24 22.30
CA ASP A 328 -53.65 40.20 21.45
C ASP A 328 -53.50 39.85 19.96
N GLY A 329 -52.28 39.51 19.54
CA GLY A 329 -52.00 39.11 18.16
C GLY A 329 -52.75 37.85 17.72
N ARG A 330 -52.99 36.88 18.62
CA ARG A 330 -53.81 35.70 18.30
C ARG A 330 -55.28 36.05 18.07
N GLN A 331 -55.83 36.93 18.91
CA GLN A 331 -57.22 37.35 18.81
C GLN A 331 -57.47 38.10 17.49
N GLU A 332 -56.51 38.94 17.10
CA GLU A 332 -56.52 39.65 15.83
C GLU A 332 -56.50 38.67 14.64
N MET A 333 -55.62 37.66 14.66
CA MET A 333 -55.56 36.63 13.62
C MET A 333 -56.82 35.76 13.58
N ALA A 334 -57.33 35.34 14.73
CA ALA A 334 -58.57 34.58 14.82
C ALA A 334 -59.74 35.36 14.18
N SER A 335 -59.88 36.64 14.50
CA SER A 335 -60.95 37.50 13.96
C SER A 335 -60.85 37.66 12.43
N LEU A 336 -59.62 37.81 11.91
CA LEU A 336 -59.38 37.94 10.48
C LEU A 336 -59.77 36.66 9.70
N PHE A 337 -59.35 35.50 10.20
CA PHE A 337 -59.57 34.22 9.52
C PHE A 337 -60.97 33.65 9.75
N GLU A 338 -61.64 34.01 10.85
CA GLU A 338 -63.07 33.71 11.03
C GLU A 338 -63.91 34.32 9.91
N LEU A 339 -63.64 35.57 9.53
CA LEU A 339 -64.33 36.22 8.41
C LEU A 339 -64.08 35.51 7.07
N GLN A 340 -62.84 35.09 6.82
CA GLN A 340 -62.46 34.38 5.60
C GLN A 340 -63.06 32.96 5.54
N ALA A 341 -63.04 32.23 6.66
CA ALA A 341 -63.63 30.91 6.80
C ALA A 341 -65.16 30.98 6.57
N ARG A 342 -65.85 31.94 7.19
CA ARG A 342 -67.28 32.18 6.97
C ARG A 342 -67.60 32.52 5.51
N ALA A 343 -66.77 33.34 4.85
CA ALA A 343 -66.93 33.64 3.44
C ALA A 343 -66.79 32.40 2.52
N LYS A 344 -66.08 31.35 2.98
CA LYS A 344 -65.98 30.04 2.30
C LYS A 344 -67.01 29.01 2.81
N GLY A 345 -67.85 29.38 3.77
CA GLY A 345 -68.84 28.47 4.39
C GLY A 345 -68.24 27.43 5.32
N LEU A 346 -67.14 27.76 6.01
CA LEU A 346 -66.46 26.91 6.97
C LEU A 346 -66.76 27.34 8.42
N ALA A 347 -66.88 26.37 9.32
CA ALA A 347 -66.89 26.62 10.76
C ALA A 347 -65.46 26.91 11.23
N PHE A 348 -65.28 27.93 12.06
CA PHE A 348 -63.99 28.35 12.61
C PHE A 348 -64.07 28.30 14.14
N ALA A 349 -63.20 27.53 14.78
CA ALA A 349 -63.18 27.37 16.23
C ALA A 349 -61.85 27.86 16.80
N PHE A 350 -61.90 28.87 17.68
CA PHE A 350 -60.71 29.39 18.34
C PHE A 350 -60.67 28.97 19.82
N GLU A 351 -59.82 28.00 20.14
CA GLU A 351 -59.58 27.54 21.50
C GLU A 351 -58.22 28.04 22.03
N ALA A 352 -58.25 29.00 22.94
CA ALA A 352 -57.05 29.51 23.58
C ALA A 352 -56.80 28.82 24.93
N SER A 353 -55.61 28.21 25.10
CA SER A 353 -55.18 27.69 26.40
C SER A 353 -54.89 28.81 27.40
N THR A 354 -55.40 28.66 28.63
CA THR A 354 -55.23 29.62 29.74
C THR A 354 -53.85 29.57 30.42
N ARG A 355 -52.96 28.66 30.01
CA ARG A 355 -51.64 28.43 30.64
C ARG A 355 -50.46 29.11 29.94
N LEU A 356 -50.70 30.10 29.10
CA LEU A 356 -49.63 30.76 28.35
C LEU A 356 -49.11 32.01 29.07
N PRO A 357 -47.80 32.27 29.05
CA PRO A 357 -47.21 33.46 29.67
C PRO A 357 -47.71 34.73 28.97
N ALA A 358 -47.85 35.81 29.72
CA ALA A 358 -48.35 37.09 29.22
C ALA A 358 -47.46 37.70 28.11
N THR A 359 -46.15 37.40 28.14
CA THR A 359 -45.18 37.84 27.14
C THR A 359 -44.38 36.65 26.61
N VAL A 360 -44.13 36.66 25.30
CA VAL A 360 -43.24 35.70 24.62
C VAL A 360 -42.14 36.45 23.90
N ARG A 361 -40.97 35.82 23.73
CA ARG A 361 -39.89 36.38 22.90
C ARG A 361 -40.00 35.79 21.50
N ALA A 362 -40.36 36.62 20.53
CA ALA A 362 -40.45 36.22 19.14
C ALA A 362 -40.20 37.42 18.22
N ASP A 363 -39.95 37.12 16.94
CA ASP A 363 -40.06 38.11 15.87
C ASP A 363 -41.53 38.17 15.47
N GLU A 364 -42.22 39.24 15.89
CA GLU A 364 -43.66 39.42 15.67
C GLU A 364 -44.05 39.31 14.20
N LYS A 365 -43.25 39.91 13.31
CA LYS A 365 -43.53 39.95 11.88
C LYS A 365 -43.46 38.54 11.30
N ARG A 366 -42.42 37.77 11.65
CA ARG A 366 -42.25 36.39 11.16
C ARG A 366 -43.28 35.45 11.75
N LEU A 367 -43.61 35.60 13.02
CA LEU A 367 -44.65 34.80 13.68
C LEU A 367 -46.02 35.03 13.04
N ARG A 368 -46.39 36.29 12.78
CA ARG A 368 -47.62 36.64 12.06
C ARG A 368 -47.64 36.02 10.65
N GLN A 369 -46.52 36.08 9.93
CA GLN A 369 -46.38 35.48 8.60
C GLN A 369 -46.55 33.94 8.63
N ILE A 370 -46.00 33.25 9.63
CA ILE A 370 -46.21 31.81 9.83
C ILE A 370 -47.70 31.52 10.04
N LEU A 371 -48.35 32.23 10.96
CA LEU A 371 -49.77 32.03 11.27
C LEU A 371 -50.66 32.30 10.05
N ILE A 372 -50.41 33.38 9.32
CA ILE A 372 -51.13 33.69 8.08
C ILE A 372 -50.97 32.58 7.05
N ASN A 373 -49.76 32.08 6.83
CA ASN A 373 -49.53 31.01 5.85
C ASN A 373 -50.24 29.70 6.25
N LEU A 374 -50.21 29.34 7.53
CA LEU A 374 -50.87 28.13 8.02
C LEU A 374 -52.40 28.26 7.93
N LEU A 375 -52.96 29.35 8.45
CA LEU A 375 -54.41 29.56 8.46
C LEU A 375 -54.98 29.79 7.07
N SER A 376 -54.26 30.50 6.20
CA SER A 376 -54.63 30.67 4.78
C SER A 376 -54.63 29.34 4.04
N ASN A 377 -53.63 28.49 4.26
CA ASN A 377 -53.62 27.13 3.72
C ASN A 377 -54.78 26.29 4.26
N ALA A 378 -55.05 26.38 5.55
CA ALA A 378 -56.15 25.66 6.18
C ALA A 378 -57.50 26.08 5.57
N VAL A 379 -57.79 27.39 5.48
CA VAL A 379 -58.99 27.89 4.80
C VAL A 379 -59.01 27.51 3.33
N LYS A 380 -57.90 27.57 2.60
CA LYS A 380 -57.84 27.27 1.16
C LYS A 380 -58.08 25.79 0.85
N PHE A 381 -57.51 24.88 1.62
CA PHE A 381 -57.54 23.44 1.32
C PHE A 381 -58.66 22.67 2.04
N THR A 382 -59.32 23.26 3.04
CA THR A 382 -60.53 22.64 3.63
C THR A 382 -61.72 22.79 2.67
N PRO A 383 -62.33 21.69 2.19
CA PRO A 383 -63.49 21.73 1.31
C PRO A 383 -64.74 22.28 2.04
N ALA A 384 -65.64 22.93 1.29
CA ALA A 384 -66.88 23.46 1.85
C ALA A 384 -67.73 22.32 2.44
N GLY A 385 -68.13 22.45 3.72
CA GLY A 385 -68.79 21.40 4.49
C GLY A 385 -67.87 20.55 5.39
N GLY A 386 -66.56 20.83 5.42
CA GLY A 386 -65.64 20.28 6.43
C GLY A 386 -66.00 20.78 7.83
N GLN A 387 -66.01 19.88 8.82
CA GLN A 387 -66.67 20.13 10.11
C GLN A 387 -65.95 21.14 11.01
N GLU A 388 -64.64 21.40 10.86
CA GLU A 388 -63.92 22.33 11.74
C GLU A 388 -62.58 22.78 11.14
N LEU A 389 -62.20 24.04 11.42
CA LEU A 389 -60.89 24.66 11.18
C LEU A 389 -60.34 25.28 12.46
#